data_AF-A0AAW2E5C9-F1
#
_entry.id   AF-A0AAW2E5C9-F1
#
_cell.length_a   1.000
_cell.length_b   1.000
_cell.length_c   1.000
_cell.angle_alpha   90.00
_cell.angle_beta   90.00
_cell.angle_gamma   90.00
#
_symmetry.space_group_name_H-M   'P 1'
#
loop_
_entity.id
_entity.type
_entity.pdbx_description
1 polymer ?
#
loop_
_entity_poly.entity_id
_entity_poly.type
_entity_poly.pdbx_seq_one_letter_code
_entity_poly.pdbx_strand_id
1 'polypeptide(L)'
;MEENIVKSRFKRVCVFCGSRTGKRTCYRDAALELGQELITGETVGEVRIVADMHQRKAEMARYSDCFIALPGGYGTLEELLEVVTWSQLGIHDKPVGLLNVDGYYNSLLSFINTAVEDGFIKPSQHNIIVSAPNARELIQKLEEYEPAHDGVVSKAKWEAEQAEFNASLQTEIARLWVELGATIHTCISISALEKEEEEEEDSYLMEVTT
;
A
#
# COMPACT_ATOMS: atom_id res chain seq x y z
N MET A 1 17.73 -31.35 14.59
CA MET A 1 16.73 -30.37 15.03
C MET A 1 15.97 -29.99 13.77
N GLU A 2 14.75 -30.47 13.62
CA GLU A 2 13.89 -30.02 12.52
C GLU A 2 13.53 -28.57 12.81
N GLU A 3 14.04 -27.64 11.99
CA GLU A 3 13.47 -26.30 11.93
C GLU A 3 12.02 -26.47 11.47
N ASN A 4 11.07 -26.31 12.41
CA ASN A 4 9.67 -26.17 12.06
C ASN A 4 9.56 -24.96 11.14
N ILE A 5 9.46 -25.20 9.83
CA ILE A 5 9.16 -24.16 8.86
C ILE A 5 7.72 -23.72 9.15
N VAL A 6 7.58 -22.70 9.99
CA VAL A 6 6.31 -22.02 10.20
C VAL A 6 5.97 -21.35 8.88
N LYS A 7 4.97 -21.88 8.19
CA LYS A 7 4.48 -21.31 6.94
C LYS A 7 3.96 -19.89 7.23
N SER A 8 4.52 -18.90 6.54
CA SER A 8 4.08 -17.49 6.66
C SER A 8 2.58 -17.37 6.41
N ARG A 9 1.91 -16.47 7.16
CA ARG A 9 0.49 -16.16 6.94
C ARG A 9 0.29 -15.25 5.72
N PHE A 10 1.35 -14.58 5.28
CA PHE A 10 1.34 -13.68 4.14
C PHE A 10 1.50 -14.48 2.85
N LYS A 11 0.59 -14.28 1.92
CA LYS A 11 0.67 -14.83 0.56
C LYS A 11 1.07 -13.77 -0.45
N ARG A 12 0.78 -12.50 -0.18
CA ARG A 12 1.10 -11.38 -1.06
C ARG A 12 1.62 -10.23 -0.22
N VAL A 13 2.81 -9.75 -0.54
CA VAL A 13 3.45 -8.64 0.18
C VAL A 13 3.67 -7.50 -0.79
N CYS A 14 3.12 -6.33 -0.48
CA CYS A 14 3.42 -5.12 -1.24
C CYS A 14 4.68 -4.47 -0.68
N VAL A 15 5.67 -4.26 -1.54
CA VAL A 15 6.94 -3.63 -1.17
C VAL A 15 7.06 -2.27 -1.85
N PHE A 16 7.19 -1.22 -1.05
CA PHE A 16 7.49 0.14 -1.51
C PHE A 16 9.02 0.32 -1.51
N CYS A 17 9.64 0.38 -2.69
CA CYS A 17 11.10 0.43 -2.85
C CYS A 17 11.62 1.64 -3.63
N GLY A 18 10.71 2.44 -4.21
CA GLY A 18 11.06 3.61 -5.01
C GLY A 18 11.85 3.27 -6.28
N SER A 19 12.15 4.31 -7.09
CA SER A 19 12.84 4.14 -8.38
C SER A 19 14.37 4.18 -8.28
N ARG A 20 14.94 4.34 -7.08
CA ARG A 20 16.38 4.57 -6.87
C ARG A 20 16.90 3.65 -5.77
N THR A 21 18.04 3.00 -6.04
CA THR A 21 18.69 2.06 -5.11
C THR A 21 19.42 2.71 -3.92
N GLY A 22 19.55 4.04 -3.93
CA GLY A 22 20.37 4.77 -2.95
C GLY A 22 21.89 4.64 -3.17
N LYS A 23 22.67 5.31 -2.32
CA LYS A 23 24.15 5.36 -2.41
C LYS A 23 24.86 4.29 -1.57
N ARG A 24 24.22 3.84 -0.49
CA ARG A 24 24.79 2.83 0.42
C ARG A 24 24.39 1.44 -0.05
N THR A 25 25.35 0.52 -0.12
CA THR A 25 25.07 -0.86 -0.57
C THR A 25 24.14 -1.62 0.37
N CYS A 26 24.17 -1.29 1.67
CA CYS A 26 23.33 -1.92 2.68
C CYS A 26 21.83 -1.86 2.35
N TYR A 27 21.36 -0.87 1.59
CA TYR A 27 19.96 -0.79 1.18
C TYR A 27 19.58 -1.84 0.14
N ARG A 28 20.45 -2.03 -0.86
CA ARG A 28 20.28 -3.08 -1.85
C ARG A 28 20.41 -4.45 -1.19
N ASP A 29 21.40 -4.61 -0.31
CA ASP A 29 21.65 -5.88 0.36
C ASP A 29 20.45 -6.26 1.25
N ALA A 30 19.84 -5.29 1.94
CA ALA A 30 18.61 -5.49 2.70
C ALA A 30 17.38 -5.80 1.82
N ALA A 31 17.27 -5.20 0.63
CA ALA A 31 16.22 -5.54 -0.32
C ALA A 31 16.34 -7.00 -0.81
N LEU A 32 17.57 -7.46 -1.05
CA LEU A 32 17.85 -8.85 -1.41
C LEU A 32 17.55 -9.81 -0.26
N GLU A 33 17.95 -9.47 0.97
CA GLU A 33 17.64 -10.23 2.17
C GLU A 33 16.11 -10.34 2.37
N LEU A 34 15.38 -9.23 2.20
CA LEU A 34 13.92 -9.24 2.25
C LEU A 34 13.31 -10.17 1.20
N GLY A 35 13.81 -10.12 -0.05
CA GLY A 35 13.39 -11.05 -1.09
C GLY A 35 13.63 -12.51 -0.71
N GLN A 36 14.77 -12.83 -0.09
CA GLN A 36 15.09 -14.19 0.35
C GLN A 36 14.18 -14.68 1.50
N GLU A 37 13.83 -13.81 2.43
CA GLU A 37 12.91 -14.14 3.53
C GLU A 37 11.46 -14.31 3.06
N LEU A 38 11.03 -13.55 2.03
CA LEU A 38 9.68 -13.62 1.49
C LEU A 38 9.47 -14.78 0.51
N ILE A 39 10.48 -15.11 -0.30
CA ILE A 39 10.35 -16.06 -1.40
C ILE A 39 10.75 -17.45 -0.92
N THR A 40 9.74 -18.27 -0.60
CA THR A 40 9.93 -19.70 -0.25
C THR A 40 9.67 -20.65 -1.44
N GLY A 41 9.37 -20.12 -2.64
CA GLY A 41 9.00 -20.89 -3.83
C GLY A 41 9.14 -20.09 -5.15
N GLU A 42 8.47 -20.54 -6.22
CA GLU A 42 8.46 -19.82 -7.50
C GLU A 42 7.67 -18.51 -7.39
N THR A 43 8.29 -17.38 -7.73
CA THR A 43 7.61 -16.10 -7.80
C THR A 43 6.76 -16.02 -9.05
N VAL A 44 5.47 -15.71 -8.88
CA VAL A 44 4.57 -15.42 -10.00
C VAL A 44 4.29 -13.93 -10.02
N GLY A 45 4.76 -13.24 -11.07
CA GLY A 45 4.44 -11.84 -11.32
C GLY A 45 3.12 -11.74 -12.09
N GLU A 46 2.12 -11.07 -11.51
CA GLU A 46 0.89 -10.70 -12.22
C GLU A 46 0.96 -9.22 -12.59
N VAL A 47 0.83 -8.90 -13.89
CA VAL A 47 0.74 -7.52 -14.37
C VAL A 47 -0.72 -7.18 -14.60
N ARG A 48 -1.18 -6.07 -14.03
CA ARG A 48 -2.53 -5.54 -14.24
C ARG A 48 -2.49 -4.12 -14.78
N ILE A 49 -3.33 -3.86 -15.77
CA ILE A 49 -3.60 -2.53 -16.28
C ILE A 49 -4.65 -1.89 -15.38
N VAL A 50 -4.38 -0.67 -14.93
CA VAL A 50 -5.28 0.15 -14.11
C VAL A 50 -5.44 1.51 -14.78
N ALA A 51 -6.59 2.15 -14.56
CA ALA A 51 -6.92 3.40 -15.24
C ALA A 51 -6.08 4.58 -14.74
N ASP A 52 -5.73 4.61 -13.45
CA ASP A 52 -4.99 5.69 -12.83
C ASP A 52 -4.20 5.26 -11.57
N MET A 53 -3.48 6.20 -10.97
CA MET A 53 -2.67 5.97 -9.77
C MET A 53 -3.49 5.71 -8.50
N HIS A 54 -4.71 6.22 -8.39
CA HIS A 54 -5.56 5.93 -7.24
C HIS A 54 -6.04 4.48 -7.29
N GLN A 55 -6.50 4.03 -8.46
CA GLN A 55 -6.86 2.63 -8.68
C GLN A 55 -5.65 1.72 -8.47
N ARG A 56 -4.47 2.12 -8.94
CA ARG A 56 -3.21 1.40 -8.70
C ARG A 56 -2.99 1.13 -7.22
N LYS A 57 -3.05 2.17 -6.38
CA LYS A 57 -2.81 2.07 -4.93
C LYS A 57 -3.91 1.29 -4.22
N ALA A 58 -5.17 1.49 -4.61
CA ALA A 58 -6.30 0.73 -4.06
C ALA A 58 -6.20 -0.78 -4.36
N GLU A 59 -5.82 -1.16 -5.57
CA GLU A 59 -5.63 -2.56 -5.95
C GLU A 59 -4.41 -3.16 -5.24
N MET A 60 -3.27 -2.46 -5.19
CA MET A 60 -2.10 -2.89 -4.40
C MET A 60 -2.49 -3.16 -2.95
N ALA A 61 -3.26 -2.26 -2.34
CA ALA A 61 -3.74 -2.46 -0.99
C ALA A 61 -4.72 -3.60 -0.85
N ARG A 62 -5.62 -3.81 -1.82
CA ARG A 62 -6.64 -4.87 -1.78
C ARG A 62 -6.01 -6.25 -1.83
N TYR A 63 -5.03 -6.45 -2.71
CA TYR A 63 -4.43 -7.76 -2.97
C TYR A 63 -3.28 -8.10 -2.02
N SER A 64 -2.75 -7.16 -1.26
CA SER A 64 -1.67 -7.43 -0.31
C SER A 64 -2.19 -7.93 1.03
N ASP A 65 -1.44 -8.78 1.70
CA ASP A 65 -1.71 -9.21 3.08
C ASP A 65 -0.91 -8.36 4.09
N CYS A 66 0.20 -7.75 3.65
CA CYS A 66 0.95 -6.75 4.40
C CYS A 66 1.71 -5.79 3.46
N PHE A 67 2.21 -4.70 4.05
CA PHE A 67 2.99 -3.68 3.36
C PHE A 67 4.38 -3.57 3.99
N ILE A 68 5.42 -3.39 3.18
CA ILE A 68 6.79 -3.14 3.65
C ILE A 68 7.38 -1.98 2.87
N ALA A 69 7.93 -0.97 3.56
CA ALA A 69 8.74 0.05 2.92
C ALA A 69 10.23 -0.21 3.15
N LEU A 70 10.98 -0.23 2.05
CA LEU A 70 12.44 -0.22 2.00
C LEU A 70 12.95 1.23 1.96
N PRO A 71 14.20 1.50 2.36
CA PRO A 71 14.80 2.82 2.26
C PRO A 71 14.58 3.48 0.88
N GLY A 72 13.84 4.58 0.86
CA GLY A 72 13.37 5.22 -0.37
C GLY A 72 13.02 6.70 -0.18
N GLY A 73 12.84 7.40 -1.30
CA GLY A 73 12.56 8.84 -1.33
C GLY A 73 11.09 9.20 -1.09
N TYR A 74 10.67 10.36 -1.61
CA TYR A 74 9.30 10.85 -1.43
C TYR A 74 8.21 9.91 -1.93
N GLY A 75 8.42 9.21 -3.04
CA GLY A 75 7.43 8.25 -3.55
C GLY A 75 7.15 7.14 -2.54
N THR A 76 8.20 6.52 -2.01
CA THR A 76 8.08 5.49 -0.96
C THR A 76 7.41 6.03 0.31
N LEU A 77 7.70 7.27 0.70
CA LEU A 77 7.06 7.90 1.86
C LEU A 77 5.59 8.21 1.63
N GLU A 78 5.22 8.65 0.42
CA GLU A 78 3.82 8.90 0.05
C GLU A 78 3.01 7.60 0.07
N GLU A 79 3.53 6.54 -0.54
CA GLU A 79 2.91 5.20 -0.55
C GLU A 79 2.74 4.65 0.89
N LEU A 80 3.79 4.77 1.71
CA LEU A 80 3.79 4.36 3.12
C LEU A 80 2.73 5.12 3.92
N LEU A 81 2.72 6.45 3.85
CA LEU A 81 1.84 7.27 4.68
C LEU A 81 0.36 7.13 4.27
N GLU A 82 0.09 6.82 3.00
CA GLU A 82 -1.25 6.49 2.54
C GLU A 82 -1.80 5.24 3.23
N VAL A 83 -1.06 4.12 3.21
CA VAL A 83 -1.52 2.88 3.86
C VAL A 83 -1.57 3.00 5.39
N VAL A 84 -0.68 3.80 5.99
CA VAL A 84 -0.75 4.10 7.43
C VAL A 84 -2.03 4.87 7.76
N THR A 85 -2.38 5.86 6.93
CA THR A 85 -3.60 6.66 7.12
C THR A 85 -4.85 5.80 6.91
N TRP A 86 -4.86 4.88 5.94
CA TRP A 86 -5.97 3.94 5.77
C TRP A 86 -6.13 3.00 6.96
N SER A 87 -5.04 2.50 7.53
CA SER A 87 -5.10 1.76 8.78
C SER A 87 -5.63 2.63 9.93
N GLN A 88 -5.18 3.88 10.03
CA GLN A 88 -5.62 4.85 11.03
C GLN A 88 -7.14 5.13 10.96
N LEU A 89 -7.70 5.15 9.75
CA LEU A 89 -9.13 5.33 9.47
C LEU A 89 -9.95 4.04 9.64
N GLY A 90 -9.32 2.90 9.94
CA GLY A 90 -9.99 1.60 10.08
C GLY A 90 -10.39 0.98 8.74
N ILE A 91 -9.79 1.42 7.63
CA ILE A 91 -10.05 0.89 6.29
C ILE A 91 -9.42 -0.50 6.13
N HIS A 92 -8.28 -0.75 6.78
CA HIS A 92 -7.67 -2.07 6.82
C HIS A 92 -6.86 -2.33 8.09
N ASP A 93 -6.62 -3.62 8.31
CA ASP A 93 -5.95 -4.19 9.49
C ASP A 93 -4.59 -4.79 9.15
N LYS A 94 -4.14 -4.61 7.91
CA LYS A 94 -2.92 -5.20 7.38
C LYS A 94 -1.70 -4.55 8.03
N PRO A 95 -0.70 -5.34 8.45
CA PRO A 95 0.50 -4.79 9.08
C PRO A 95 1.31 -3.96 8.08
N VAL A 96 1.89 -2.86 8.59
CA VAL A 96 2.76 -1.96 7.83
C VAL A 96 4.17 -1.99 8.42
N GLY A 97 5.13 -2.47 7.65
CA GLY A 97 6.52 -2.67 8.05
C GLY A 97 7.47 -1.62 7.50
N LEU A 98 8.43 -1.20 8.32
CA LEU A 98 9.59 -0.40 7.92
C LEU A 98 10.88 -1.21 8.11
N LEU A 99 11.59 -1.45 7.01
CA LEU A 99 12.93 -2.05 7.07
C LEU A 99 13.95 -0.95 7.35
N ASN A 100 14.22 -0.70 8.63
CA ASN A 100 15.00 0.42 9.14
C ASN A 100 16.52 0.15 9.13
N VAL A 101 17.06 -0.05 7.94
CA VAL A 101 18.47 -0.38 7.71
C VAL A 101 19.35 0.82 8.04
N ASP A 102 20.37 0.59 8.86
CA ASP A 102 21.37 1.60 9.23
C ASP A 102 20.71 2.90 9.77
N GLY A 103 19.58 2.75 10.46
CA GLY A 103 18.81 3.84 11.06
C GLY A 103 18.17 4.80 10.08
N TYR A 104 17.95 4.40 8.82
CA TYR A 104 17.39 5.27 7.77
C TYR A 104 16.10 5.99 8.17
N TYR A 105 15.19 5.29 8.85
CA TYR A 105 13.89 5.80 9.28
C TYR A 105 13.90 6.38 10.70
N ASN A 106 15.04 6.49 11.40
CA ASN A 106 15.08 7.00 12.78
C ASN A 106 14.45 8.39 12.91
N SER A 107 14.71 9.29 11.96
CA SER A 107 14.12 10.63 11.96
C SER A 107 12.61 10.61 11.73
N LEU A 108 12.12 9.72 10.85
CA LEU A 108 10.69 9.56 10.61
C LEU A 108 9.98 9.00 11.84
N LEU A 109 10.55 7.96 12.46
CA LEU A 109 10.02 7.37 13.69
C LEU A 109 10.03 8.38 14.84
N SER A 110 11.08 9.19 14.96
CA SER A 110 11.14 10.28 15.95
C SER A 110 10.06 11.33 15.69
N PHE A 111 9.82 11.70 14.43
CA PHE A 111 8.76 12.64 14.07
C PHE A 111 7.38 12.11 14.45
N ILE A 112 7.11 10.82 14.18
CA ILE A 112 5.86 10.15 14.56
C ILE A 112 5.70 10.14 16.08
N ASN A 113 6.77 9.85 16.84
CA ASN A 113 6.74 9.90 18.30
C ASN A 113 6.35 11.29 18.81
N THR A 114 6.95 12.35 18.28
CA THR A 114 6.57 13.73 18.62
C THR A 114 5.10 14.01 18.27
N ALA A 115 4.61 13.54 17.11
CA ALA A 115 3.21 13.71 16.74
C ALA A 115 2.24 12.96 17.69
N VAL A 116 2.67 11.85 18.28
CA VAL A 116 1.92 11.17 19.36
C VAL A 116 1.96 11.97 20.65
N GLU A 117 3.14 12.42 21.06
CA GLU A 117 3.34 13.22 22.29
C GLU A 117 2.52 14.53 22.26
N ASP A 118 2.48 15.19 21.11
CA ASP A 118 1.74 16.43 20.88
C ASP A 118 0.23 16.19 20.62
N GLY A 119 -0.21 14.93 20.57
CA GLY A 119 -1.63 14.57 20.46
C GLY A 119 -2.22 14.63 19.05
N PHE A 120 -1.39 14.72 18.00
CA PHE A 120 -1.84 14.62 16.61
C PHE A 120 -2.12 13.17 16.19
N ILE A 121 -1.48 12.20 16.85
CA ILE A 121 -1.69 10.76 16.64
C ILE A 121 -2.08 10.13 17.98
N LYS A 122 -3.10 9.27 17.98
CA LYS A 122 -3.47 8.54 19.20
C LYS A 122 -2.37 7.54 19.59
N PRO A 123 -2.07 7.35 20.89
CA PRO A 123 -1.11 6.34 21.32
C PRO A 123 -1.42 4.93 20.84
N SER A 124 -2.70 4.55 20.71
CA SER A 124 -3.11 3.25 20.17
C SER A 124 -2.73 3.07 18.70
N GLN A 125 -2.64 4.16 17.94
CA GLN A 125 -2.32 4.16 16.51
C GLN A 125 -0.81 4.25 16.23
N HIS A 126 0.01 4.49 17.25
CA HIS A 126 1.48 4.46 17.11
C HIS A 126 1.99 3.11 16.62
N ASN A 127 1.35 2.03 17.06
CA ASN A 127 1.72 0.65 16.73
C ASN A 127 1.35 0.21 15.30
N ILE A 128 0.68 1.06 14.50
CA ILE A 128 0.36 0.76 13.10
C ILE A 128 1.64 0.45 12.30
N ILE A 129 2.73 1.16 12.62
CA ILE A 129 4.03 0.98 11.98
C ILE A 129 4.89 0.05 12.82
N VAL A 130 5.25 -1.09 12.24
CA VAL A 130 6.23 -2.03 12.79
C VAL A 130 7.59 -1.73 12.15
N SER A 131 8.64 -1.53 12.94
CA SER A 131 10.01 -1.37 12.41
C SER A 131 10.98 -2.42 12.94
N ALA A 132 11.93 -2.80 12.09
CA ALA A 132 13.06 -3.65 12.45
C ALA A 132 14.29 -3.33 11.57
N PRO A 133 15.51 -3.58 12.07
CA PRO A 133 16.74 -3.25 11.36
C PRO A 133 17.13 -4.26 10.25
N ASN A 134 16.51 -5.45 10.22
CA ASN A 134 16.78 -6.53 9.27
C ASN A 134 15.48 -7.23 8.85
N ALA A 135 15.54 -7.98 7.74
CA ALA A 135 14.35 -8.55 7.11
C ALA A 135 13.70 -9.62 7.99
N ARG A 136 14.51 -10.51 8.54
CA ARG A 136 14.05 -11.62 9.39
C ARG A 136 13.24 -11.14 10.60
N GLU A 137 13.78 -10.18 11.33
CA GLU A 137 13.12 -9.58 12.50
C GLU A 137 11.85 -8.81 12.08
N LEU A 138 11.88 -8.14 10.92
CA LEU A 138 10.70 -7.46 10.40
C LEU A 138 9.57 -8.44 10.12
N ILE A 139 9.83 -9.49 9.35
CA ILE A 139 8.83 -10.50 8.99
C ILE A 139 8.26 -11.16 10.25
N GLN A 140 9.11 -11.53 11.22
CA GLN A 140 8.65 -12.09 12.48
C GLN A 140 7.67 -11.14 13.21
N LYS A 141 8.02 -9.87 13.35
CA LYS A 141 7.14 -8.89 14.01
C LYS A 141 5.83 -8.66 13.24
N LEU A 142 5.88 -8.71 11.90
CA LEU A 142 4.67 -8.57 11.07
C LEU A 142 3.76 -9.81 11.22
N GLU A 143 4.31 -11.01 11.33
CA GLU A 143 3.54 -12.24 11.60
C GLU A 143 2.82 -12.17 12.95
N GLU A 144 3.49 -11.60 13.97
CA GLU A 144 2.96 -11.42 15.33
C GLU A 144 2.04 -10.18 15.46
N TYR A 145 1.90 -9.37 14.41
CA TYR A 145 1.12 -8.14 14.46
C TYR A 145 -0.38 -8.39 14.69
N GLU A 146 -0.92 -7.69 15.68
CA GLU A 146 -2.35 -7.56 15.96
C GLU A 146 -2.80 -6.10 15.79
N PRO A 147 -3.89 -5.83 15.04
CA PRO A 147 -4.38 -4.47 14.83
C PRO A 147 -4.87 -3.84 16.13
N ALA A 148 -4.41 -2.63 16.41
CA ALA A 148 -4.91 -1.82 17.52
C ALA A 148 -6.16 -1.05 17.10
N HIS A 149 -7.35 -1.62 17.33
CA HIS A 149 -8.62 -0.94 17.07
C HIS A 149 -9.13 -0.17 18.28
N ASP A 150 -9.27 1.15 18.13
CA ASP A 150 -10.29 1.90 18.87
C ASP A 150 -11.61 1.65 18.13
N GLY A 151 -12.51 0.81 18.69
CA GLY A 151 -13.69 0.23 18.03
C GLY A 151 -14.74 1.17 17.41
N VAL A 152 -14.37 2.01 16.43
CA VAL A 152 -15.25 2.99 15.78
C VAL A 152 -15.57 2.66 14.33
N VAL A 153 -14.86 1.74 13.65
CA VAL A 153 -15.22 1.38 12.27
C VAL A 153 -15.31 -0.13 12.10
N SER A 154 -16.55 -0.64 12.17
CA SER A 154 -16.86 -2.02 11.84
C SER A 154 -16.62 -2.28 10.35
N LYS A 155 -16.12 -3.48 10.06
CA LYS A 155 -15.93 -4.12 8.72
C LYS A 155 -17.06 -3.91 7.70
N ALA A 156 -18.28 -3.57 8.15
CA ALA A 156 -19.43 -3.24 7.32
C ALA A 156 -19.34 -1.88 6.58
N LYS A 157 -18.40 -0.99 6.95
CA LYS A 157 -18.30 0.35 6.36
C LYS A 157 -17.58 0.38 5.00
N TRP A 158 -16.68 -0.58 4.75
CA TRP A 158 -15.86 -0.66 3.53
C TRP A 158 -16.70 -0.78 2.25
N GLU A 159 -17.76 -1.59 2.26
CA GLU A 159 -18.61 -1.78 1.09
C GLU A 159 -19.54 -0.57 0.85
N ALA A 160 -19.92 0.14 1.92
CA ALA A 160 -20.81 1.29 1.84
C ALA A 160 -20.08 2.59 1.44
N GLU A 161 -18.90 2.86 2.01
CA GLU A 161 -18.14 4.10 1.76
C GLU A 161 -17.52 4.14 0.36
N GLN A 162 -17.17 3.00 -0.24
CA GLN A 162 -16.73 2.96 -1.64
C GLN A 162 -17.85 3.32 -2.62
N ALA A 163 -19.08 2.89 -2.36
CA ALA A 163 -20.22 3.25 -3.19
C ALA A 163 -20.53 4.76 -3.08
N GLU A 164 -20.39 5.33 -1.89
CA GLU A 164 -20.69 6.73 -1.61
C GLU A 164 -19.60 7.69 -2.13
N PHE A 165 -18.32 7.32 -2.00
CA PHE A 165 -17.18 8.08 -2.54
C PHE A 165 -17.18 8.10 -4.08
N ASN A 166 -17.45 6.96 -4.72
CA ASN A 166 -17.58 6.89 -6.18
C ASN A 166 -18.80 7.67 -6.69
N ALA A 167 -19.92 7.65 -5.96
CA ALA A 167 -21.12 8.43 -6.31
C ALA A 167 -20.90 9.95 -6.16
N SER A 168 -20.16 10.36 -5.12
CA SER A 168 -19.80 11.77 -4.86
C SER A 168 -18.89 12.32 -5.96
N LEU A 169 -17.83 11.59 -6.34
CA LEU A 169 -16.93 11.98 -7.43
C LEU A 169 -17.66 12.08 -8.77
N GLN A 170 -18.54 11.12 -9.08
CA GLN A 170 -19.34 11.18 -10.31
C GLN A 170 -20.30 12.38 -10.31
N THR A 171 -20.88 12.73 -9.17
CA THR A 171 -21.81 13.87 -9.05
C THR A 171 -21.08 15.21 -9.19
N GLU A 172 -19.89 15.34 -8.60
CA GLU A 172 -19.11 16.57 -8.63
C GLU A 172 -18.45 16.81 -10.00
N ILE A 173 -17.98 15.73 -10.64
CA ILE A 173 -17.57 15.74 -12.04
C ILE A 173 -18.78 16.11 -12.92
N ALA A 174 -19.93 15.44 -12.80
CA ALA A 174 -21.11 15.79 -13.60
C ALA A 174 -21.54 17.26 -13.42
N ARG A 175 -21.40 17.82 -12.21
CA ARG A 175 -21.72 19.21 -11.91
C ARG A 175 -20.74 20.20 -12.56
N LEU A 176 -19.44 19.94 -12.46
CA LEU A 176 -18.39 20.74 -13.11
C LEU A 176 -18.57 20.74 -14.65
N TRP A 177 -19.04 19.64 -15.21
CA TRP A 177 -19.25 19.50 -16.66
C TRP A 177 -20.51 20.24 -17.15
N VAL A 178 -21.54 20.39 -16.31
CA VAL A 178 -22.71 21.24 -16.60
C VAL A 178 -22.35 22.74 -16.49
N GLU A 179 -21.54 23.11 -15.51
CA GLU A 179 -21.11 24.51 -15.30
C GLU A 179 -20.17 25.03 -16.41
N LEU A 180 -19.39 24.15 -17.04
CA LEU A 180 -18.44 24.51 -18.11
C LEU A 180 -19.06 24.54 -19.53
N GLY A 181 -20.37 24.32 -19.67
CA GLY A 181 -21.07 24.49 -20.94
C GLY A 181 -20.63 23.52 -22.05
N ALA A 182 -20.06 22.36 -21.69
CA ALA A 182 -19.65 21.35 -22.65
C ALA A 182 -20.88 20.73 -23.33
N THR A 183 -21.07 21.03 -24.61
CA THR A 183 -22.18 20.52 -25.40
C THR A 183 -21.93 19.04 -25.73
N ILE A 184 -22.89 18.21 -25.32
CA ILE A 184 -22.93 16.74 -25.46
C ILE A 184 -22.61 16.29 -26.89
N HIS A 185 -21.50 15.56 -27.04
CA HIS A 185 -21.26 14.49 -28.03
C HIS A 185 -20.03 13.75 -27.45
N THR A 186 -20.15 12.67 -26.67
CA THR A 186 -20.56 11.34 -27.13
C THR A 186 -20.94 10.49 -25.90
N CYS A 187 -21.86 9.57 -26.13
CA CYS A 187 -22.62 8.80 -25.13
C CYS A 187 -21.78 7.90 -24.22
N ILE A 188 -22.29 7.78 -22.99
CA ILE A 188 -22.14 6.62 -22.10
C ILE A 188 -22.42 5.33 -22.88
N SER A 189 -21.64 4.26 -22.63
CA SER A 189 -22.12 2.88 -22.78
C SER A 189 -21.61 2.03 -21.62
N ILE A 190 -22.55 1.66 -20.76
CA ILE A 190 -22.43 0.56 -19.81
C ILE A 190 -22.68 -0.74 -20.60
N SER A 191 -21.76 -1.71 -20.45
CA SER A 191 -21.86 -3.16 -20.74
C SER A 191 -21.88 -3.70 -22.19
N ALA A 192 -20.98 -4.69 -22.38
CA ALA A 192 -21.00 -5.84 -23.30
C ALA A 192 -20.40 -5.72 -24.74
N LEU A 193 -19.41 -6.62 -24.98
CA LEU A 193 -18.95 -7.27 -26.23
C LEU A 193 -17.95 -6.58 -27.19
N GLU A 194 -16.85 -7.32 -27.39
CA GLU A 194 -15.98 -7.54 -28.57
C GLU A 194 -15.20 -6.39 -29.26
N LYS A 195 -13.86 -6.59 -29.21
CA LYS A 195 -12.79 -6.41 -30.21
C LYS A 195 -12.33 -5.03 -30.72
N GLU A 196 -11.01 -4.87 -30.57
CA GLU A 196 -9.98 -4.21 -31.40
C GLU A 196 -10.22 -2.77 -31.90
N GLU A 197 -9.40 -1.85 -31.39
CA GLU A 197 -8.42 -1.11 -32.21
C GLU A 197 -7.35 -0.47 -31.30
N GLU A 198 -6.10 -0.49 -31.79
CA GLU A 198 -4.90 0.07 -31.16
C GLU A 198 -4.95 1.60 -31.15
N GLU A 199 -4.57 2.21 -30.03
CA GLU A 199 -3.82 3.46 -30.05
C GLU A 199 -2.93 3.56 -28.79
N GLU A 200 -1.77 4.17 -29.02
CA GLU A 200 -0.52 4.12 -28.28
C GLU A 200 -0.57 5.00 -27.02
N GLU A 201 -0.46 4.44 -25.80
CA GLU A 201 -0.34 5.24 -24.57
C GLU A 201 0.47 4.55 -23.46
N ASP A 202 1.31 5.35 -22.80
CA ASP A 202 2.32 4.97 -21.79
C ASP A 202 1.77 4.06 -20.69
N SER A 203 2.12 2.77 -20.75
CA SER A 203 1.74 1.78 -19.73
C SER A 203 2.56 1.96 -18.45
N TYR A 204 1.91 2.30 -17.33
CA TYR A 204 2.52 2.17 -16.01
C TYR A 204 2.44 0.72 -15.54
N LEU A 205 3.50 -0.04 -15.79
CA LEU A 205 3.65 -1.43 -15.35
C LEU A 205 3.77 -1.50 -13.83
N MET A 206 3.04 -2.45 -13.23
CA MET A 206 3.16 -2.84 -11.83
C MET A 206 3.65 -4.29 -11.79
N GLU A 207 4.74 -4.53 -11.04
CA GLU A 207 5.10 -5.87 -10.59
C GLU A 207 4.54 -6.06 -9.18
N VAL A 208 3.59 -6.98 -9.02
CA VAL A 208 3.17 -7.47 -7.71
C VAL A 208 3.76 -8.87 -7.56
N THR A 209 4.62 -9.03 -6.55
CA THR A 209 5.19 -10.34 -6.22
C THR A 209 4.22 -11.09 -5.32
N THR A 210 3.76 -12.24 -5.83
CA THR A 210 2.94 -13.23 -5.11
C THR A 210 3.83 -14.32 -4.55
#